data_AF-A0A0U3EY80-F1
#
_entry.id   AF-A0A0U3EY80-F1
#
_cell.length_a   1.000
_cell.length_b   1.000
_cell.length_c   1.000
_cell.angle_alpha   90.00
_cell.angle_beta   90.00
_cell.angle_gamma   90.00
#
_symmetry.space_group_name_H-M   'P 1'
#
loop_
_entity.id
_entity.type
_entity.pdbx_description
1 polymer ?
#
loop_
_entity_poly.entity_id
_entity_poly.type
_entity_poly.pdbx_seq_one_letter_code
_entity_poly.pdbx_strand_id
1 'polypeptide(L)'
;MADILEQGGTDAALLADEEFRAFLLPAIRGDYRLMETYAFTGAERALDAPVTVYYGRQDKDVSAEAAAAWARHTTGPTEVIGFPGGHFYLQDVLETLMADVERRVLASMRGAGHEVRSVAFSPR
;
A
#
# COMPACT_ATOMS: atom_id res chain seq x y z
N MET A 1 7.10 16.07 10.17
CA MET A 1 6.73 15.36 11.42
C MET A 1 5.25 15.45 11.68
N ALA A 2 4.59 16.58 11.39
CA ALA A 2 3.14 16.70 11.48
C ALA A 2 2.44 15.60 10.66
N ASP A 3 2.86 15.40 9.41
CA ASP A 3 2.21 14.42 8.51
C ASP A 3 2.23 12.98 9.04
N ILE A 4 3.36 12.52 9.59
CA ILE A 4 3.49 11.15 10.13
C ILE A 4 2.59 10.94 11.36
N LEU A 5 2.47 11.96 12.22
CA LEU A 5 1.58 11.92 13.38
C LEU A 5 0.11 12.02 12.95
N GLU A 6 -0.21 12.91 12.01
CA GLU A 6 -1.57 13.13 11.51
C GLU A 6 -2.11 11.93 10.74
N GLN A 7 -1.26 11.23 10.01
CA GLN A 7 -1.64 10.03 9.27
C GLN A 7 -1.80 8.81 10.20
N GLY A 8 -1.19 8.81 11.39
CA GLY A 8 -1.25 7.69 12.34
C GLY A 8 -0.15 6.64 12.13
N GLY A 9 1.00 7.03 11.59
CA GLY A 9 2.05 6.09 11.18
C GLY A 9 3.00 5.63 12.28
N THR A 10 3.03 6.29 13.42
CA THR A 10 3.94 5.96 14.54
C THR A 10 3.34 6.45 15.85
N ASP A 11 3.58 5.72 16.95
CA ASP A 11 3.13 6.10 18.29
C ASP A 11 3.66 7.50 18.66
N ALA A 12 2.75 8.38 19.08
CA ALA A 12 3.05 9.75 19.48
C ALA A 12 4.03 9.81 20.67
N ALA A 13 4.01 8.82 21.56
CA ALA A 13 4.92 8.74 22.70
C ALA A 13 6.37 8.47 22.25
N LEU A 14 6.57 7.62 21.24
CA LEU A 14 7.88 7.37 20.65
C LEU A 14 8.41 8.61 19.91
N LEU A 15 7.53 9.32 19.21
CA LEU A 15 7.89 10.56 18.51
C LEU A 15 8.10 11.75 19.47
N ALA A 16 7.76 11.64 20.74
CA ALA A 16 8.10 12.65 21.75
C ALA A 16 9.56 12.52 22.24
N ASP A 17 10.19 11.35 22.06
CA ASP A 17 11.58 11.10 22.41
C ASP A 17 12.53 11.75 21.39
N GLU A 18 13.40 12.64 21.89
CA GLU A 18 14.33 13.40 21.05
C GLU A 18 15.44 12.52 20.44
N GLU A 19 15.94 11.54 21.19
CA GLU A 19 16.98 10.63 20.71
C GLU A 19 16.41 9.69 19.64
N PHE A 20 15.22 9.16 19.87
CA PHE A 20 14.51 8.34 18.88
C PHE A 20 14.23 9.11 17.60
N ARG A 21 13.76 10.36 17.71
CA ARG A 21 13.58 11.24 16.55
C ARG A 21 14.88 11.52 15.81
N ALA A 22 15.95 11.86 16.52
CA ALA A 22 17.24 12.15 15.91
C ALA A 22 17.77 10.94 15.11
N PHE A 23 17.49 9.73 15.59
CA PHE A 23 17.81 8.48 14.91
C PHE A 23 16.91 8.22 13.68
N LEU A 24 15.59 8.38 13.80
CA LEU A 24 14.63 7.99 12.76
C LEU A 24 14.48 9.02 11.63
N LEU A 25 14.55 10.32 11.95
CA LEU A 25 14.28 11.41 11.01
C LEU A 25 15.17 11.43 9.76
N PRO A 26 16.47 11.11 9.82
CA PRO A 26 17.31 11.05 8.62
C PRO A 26 16.79 10.05 7.58
N ALA A 27 16.38 8.86 8.00
CA ALA A 27 15.85 7.83 7.11
C ALA A 27 14.53 8.28 6.47
N ILE A 28 13.59 8.71 7.31
CA ILE A 28 12.29 9.22 6.86
C ILE A 28 12.43 10.36 5.85
N ARG A 29 13.30 11.35 6.13
CA ARG A 29 13.54 12.47 5.21
C ARG A 29 14.15 12.00 3.89
N GLY A 30 15.01 10.98 3.93
CA GLY A 30 15.54 10.33 2.74
C GLY A 30 14.43 9.74 1.88
N ASP A 31 13.54 8.97 2.50
CA ASP A 31 12.43 8.31 1.81
C ASP A 31 11.44 9.32 1.21
N TYR A 32 11.05 10.35 1.98
CA TYR A 32 10.19 11.44 1.46
C TYR A 32 10.84 12.16 0.29
N ARG A 33 12.14 12.45 0.35
CA ARG A 33 12.85 13.06 -0.76
C ARG A 33 12.80 12.16 -2.00
N LEU A 34 12.99 10.85 -1.85
CA LEU A 34 12.89 9.92 -2.98
C LEU A 34 11.48 9.91 -3.58
N MET A 35 10.44 9.90 -2.74
CA MET A 35 9.04 9.92 -3.18
C MET A 35 8.68 11.24 -3.89
N GLU A 36 9.04 12.39 -3.32
CA GLU A 36 8.72 13.72 -3.85
C GLU A 36 9.49 14.08 -5.12
N THR A 37 10.72 13.57 -5.26
CA THR A 37 11.57 13.84 -6.42
C THR A 37 11.41 12.80 -7.52
N TYR A 38 10.63 11.75 -7.29
CA TYR A 38 10.33 10.75 -8.32
C TYR A 38 9.54 11.39 -9.47
N ALA A 39 10.14 11.41 -10.65
CA ALA A 39 9.52 11.87 -11.88
C ALA A 39 9.33 10.69 -12.84
N PHE A 40 8.09 10.24 -12.99
CA PHE A 40 7.77 9.18 -13.94
C PHE A 40 7.88 9.71 -15.38
N THR A 41 8.82 9.17 -16.15
CA THR A 41 9.04 9.55 -17.56
C THR A 41 8.27 8.65 -18.54
N GLY A 42 7.37 7.81 -18.04
CA GLY A 42 6.76 6.72 -18.82
C GLY A 42 7.58 5.43 -18.75
N ALA A 43 6.89 4.28 -18.79
CA ALA A 43 7.52 2.98 -18.95
C ALA A 43 7.50 2.58 -20.43
N GLU A 44 8.54 1.90 -20.91
CA GLU A 44 8.57 1.36 -22.28
C GLU A 44 7.46 0.32 -22.54
N ARG A 45 7.01 -0.36 -21.47
CA ARG A 45 5.91 -1.33 -21.50
C ARG A 45 5.07 -1.23 -20.24
N ALA A 46 3.75 -1.30 -20.39
CA ALA A 46 2.83 -1.47 -19.27
C ALA A 46 2.96 -2.88 -18.66
N LEU A 47 2.55 -3.05 -17.41
CA LEU A 47 2.48 -4.37 -16.80
C LEU A 47 1.46 -5.25 -17.55
N ASP A 48 1.72 -6.55 -17.68
CA ASP A 48 0.74 -7.51 -18.24
C ASP A 48 0.06 -8.34 -17.14
N ALA A 49 -0.10 -7.74 -15.96
CA ALA A 49 -0.63 -8.39 -14.78
C ALA A 49 -1.89 -7.67 -14.28
N PRO A 50 -2.87 -8.39 -13.70
CA PRO A 50 -3.94 -7.77 -12.95
C PRO A 50 -3.38 -6.85 -11.86
N VAL A 51 -3.99 -5.68 -11.68
CA VAL A 51 -3.65 -4.73 -10.60
C VAL A 51 -4.86 -4.57 -9.70
N THR A 52 -4.67 -4.73 -8.39
CA THR A 52 -5.69 -4.38 -7.40
C THR A 52 -5.15 -3.27 -6.53
N VAL A 53 -5.88 -2.17 -6.42
CA VAL A 53 -5.52 -0.99 -5.63
C VAL A 53 -6.44 -0.92 -4.42
N TYR A 54 -5.84 -0.89 -3.24
CA TYR A 54 -6.53 -0.64 -1.99
C TYR A 54 -6.26 0.79 -1.53
N TYR A 55 -7.29 1.50 -1.07
CA TYR A 55 -7.12 2.86 -0.53
C TYR A 55 -8.09 3.12 0.64
N GLY A 56 -7.75 4.10 1.48
CA GLY A 56 -8.61 4.58 2.56
C GLY A 56 -9.58 5.64 2.02
N ARG A 57 -10.88 5.47 2.25
CA ARG A 57 -11.91 6.41 1.77
C ARG A 57 -11.86 7.78 2.47
N GLN A 58 -11.12 7.90 3.57
CA GLN A 58 -10.85 9.15 4.27
C GLN A 58 -9.37 9.56 4.17
N ASP A 59 -8.58 8.89 3.32
CA ASP A 59 -7.21 9.30 3.05
C ASP A 59 -7.22 10.67 2.34
N LYS A 60 -6.44 11.61 2.87
CA LYS A 60 -6.32 12.97 2.33
C LYS A 60 -5.31 13.04 1.19
N ASP A 61 -4.38 12.09 1.13
CA ASP A 61 -3.27 12.08 0.18
C ASP A 61 -3.61 11.25 -1.07
N VAL A 62 -4.56 10.32 -0.96
CA VAL A 62 -4.98 9.43 -2.04
C VAL A 62 -6.48 9.50 -2.26
N SER A 63 -6.90 10.13 -3.36
CA SER A 63 -8.31 10.12 -3.79
C SER A 63 -8.70 8.83 -4.52
N ALA A 64 -10.01 8.60 -4.66
CA ALA A 64 -10.51 7.48 -5.45
C ALA A 64 -10.08 7.55 -6.93
N GLU A 65 -10.01 8.76 -7.48
CA GLU A 65 -9.55 9.03 -8.84
C GLU A 65 -8.04 8.74 -8.98
N ALA A 66 -7.24 9.13 -7.99
CA ALA A 66 -5.81 8.81 -7.96
C ALA A 66 -5.59 7.30 -7.88
N ALA A 67 -6.36 6.59 -7.05
CA ALA A 67 -6.33 5.13 -6.98
C ALA A 67 -6.73 4.47 -8.31
N ALA A 68 -7.77 4.99 -8.99
CA ALA A 68 -8.21 4.48 -10.29
C ALA A 68 -7.21 4.73 -11.43
N ALA A 69 -6.35 5.76 -11.32
CA ALA A 69 -5.35 6.08 -12.33
C ALA A 69 -4.32 4.96 -12.56
N TRP A 70 -4.17 4.03 -11.62
CA TRP A 70 -3.34 2.82 -11.75
C TRP A 70 -3.68 1.96 -12.97
N ALA A 71 -4.91 2.04 -13.48
CA ALA A 71 -5.31 1.34 -14.71
C ALA A 71 -4.47 1.75 -15.94
N ARG A 72 -3.80 2.91 -15.91
CA ARG A 72 -2.90 3.36 -16.97
C ARG A 72 -1.56 2.62 -17.01
N HIS A 73 -1.23 1.88 -15.95
CA HIS A 73 0.08 1.23 -15.79
C HIS A 73 0.05 -0.27 -16.11
N THR A 74 -1.10 -0.82 -16.51
CA THR A 74 -1.26 -2.23 -16.87
C THR A 74 -2.14 -2.41 -18.10
N THR A 75 -1.91 -3.50 -18.85
CA THR A 75 -2.81 -4.01 -19.89
C THR A 75 -3.84 -5.01 -19.32
N GLY A 76 -3.62 -5.47 -18.09
CA GLY A 76 -4.51 -6.38 -17.36
C GLY A 76 -5.69 -5.68 -16.68
N PRO A 77 -6.63 -6.46 -16.10
CA PRO A 77 -7.76 -5.89 -15.38
C PRO A 77 -7.28 -5.11 -14.14
N THR A 78 -7.93 -3.98 -13.87
CA THR A 78 -7.69 -3.17 -12.67
C THR A 78 -8.94 -3.14 -11.81
N GLU A 79 -8.79 -3.39 -10.50
CA GLU A 79 -9.86 -3.26 -9.52
C GLU A 79 -9.42 -2.30 -8.40
N VAL A 80 -10.35 -1.45 -7.95
CA VAL A 80 -10.09 -0.44 -6.91
C VAL A 80 -11.05 -0.69 -5.76
N ILE A 81 -10.50 -0.88 -4.56
CA ILE A 81 -11.25 -1.26 -3.36
C ILE A 81 -10.98 -0.24 -2.27
N GLY A 82 -12.01 0.51 -1.90
CA GLY A 82 -11.94 1.49 -0.82
C GLY A 82 -12.35 0.88 0.52
N PHE A 83 -11.55 1.10 1.56
CA PHE A 83 -11.87 0.75 2.94
C PHE A 83 -12.22 1.99 3.78
N PRO A 84 -13.00 1.86 4.87
CA PRO A 84 -13.05 2.92 5.88
C PRO A 84 -11.65 3.17 6.47
N GLY A 85 -11.32 4.43 6.73
CA GLY A 85 -10.05 4.84 7.34
C GLY A 85 -9.29 5.88 6.52
N GLY A 86 -8.30 6.50 7.18
CA GLY A 86 -7.35 7.44 6.58
C GLY A 86 -6.16 6.75 5.91
N HIS A 87 -4.99 7.39 5.89
CA HIS A 87 -3.80 6.87 5.22
C HIS A 87 -3.35 5.48 5.74
N PHE A 88 -3.48 5.24 7.04
CA PHE A 88 -3.14 3.98 7.69
C PHE A 88 -4.34 3.02 7.89
N TYR A 89 -5.39 3.14 7.06
CA TYR A 89 -6.61 2.31 7.12
C TYR A 89 -6.34 0.80 7.21
N LEU A 90 -5.22 0.34 6.66
CA LEU A 90 -4.77 -1.04 6.63
C LEU A 90 -4.72 -1.67 8.03
N GLN A 91 -4.42 -0.88 9.06
CA GLN A 91 -4.34 -1.36 10.45
C GLN A 91 -5.71 -1.82 10.98
N ASP A 92 -6.79 -1.16 10.57
CA ASP A 92 -8.15 -1.43 11.03
C ASP A 92 -8.83 -2.58 10.27
N VAL A 93 -8.36 -2.88 9.06
CA VAL A 93 -9.00 -3.86 8.14
C VAL A 93 -8.07 -5.02 7.77
N LEU A 94 -6.97 -5.20 8.48
CA LEU A 94 -5.89 -6.12 8.12
C LEU A 94 -6.37 -7.53 7.77
N GLU A 95 -7.24 -8.13 8.59
CA GLU A 95 -7.77 -9.48 8.35
C GLU A 95 -8.56 -9.57 7.04
N THR A 96 -9.44 -8.59 6.80
CA THR A 96 -10.29 -8.56 5.59
C THR A 96 -9.44 -8.33 4.35
N LEU A 97 -8.47 -7.42 4.44
CA LEU A 97 -7.54 -7.14 3.34
C LEU A 97 -6.67 -8.35 3.02
N MET A 98 -6.10 -9.01 4.03
CA MET A 98 -5.26 -10.18 3.83
C MET A 98 -6.03 -11.35 3.20
N ALA A 99 -7.28 -11.58 3.61
CA ALA A 99 -8.14 -12.58 2.98
C ALA A 99 -8.41 -12.28 1.49
N ASP A 100 -8.58 -11.00 1.14
CA ASP A 100 -8.78 -10.57 -0.24
C ASP A 100 -7.51 -10.72 -1.08
N VAL A 101 -6.35 -10.33 -0.54
CA VAL A 101 -5.03 -10.51 -1.16
C VAL A 101 -4.75 -11.99 -1.41
N GLU A 102 -4.95 -12.85 -0.41
CA GLU A 102 -4.77 -14.30 -0.53
C GLU A 102 -5.64 -14.84 -1.67
N ARG A 103 -6.94 -14.52 -1.68
CA ARG A 103 -7.87 -14.96 -2.73
C ARG A 103 -7.37 -14.58 -4.13
N ARG A 104 -6.88 -13.35 -4.31
CA ARG A 104 -6.39 -12.83 -5.60
C ARG A 104 -5.10 -13.50 -6.06
N VAL A 105 -4.15 -13.67 -5.16
CA VAL A 105 -2.88 -14.37 -5.44
C VAL A 105 -3.16 -15.81 -5.85
N LEU A 106 -4.00 -16.54 -5.09
CA LEU A 106 -4.34 -17.93 -5.41
C LEU A 106 -5.08 -18.04 -6.75
N ALA A 107 -5.97 -17.09 -7.08
CA ALA A 107 -6.64 -17.05 -8.38
C ALA A 107 -5.66 -16.82 -9.54
N SER A 108 -4.70 -15.89 -9.37
CA SER A 108 -3.65 -15.61 -10.36
C SER A 108 -2.75 -16.83 -10.61
N MET A 109 -2.31 -17.52 -9.55
CA MET A 109 -1.47 -18.72 -9.67
C MET A 109 -2.18 -19.86 -10.40
N ARG A 110 -3.47 -20.08 -10.14
CA ARG A 110 -4.28 -21.08 -10.87
C ARG A 110 -4.42 -20.72 -12.35
N GLY A 111 -4.65 -19.43 -12.66
CA GLY A 111 -4.72 -18.95 -14.05
C GLY A 111 -3.41 -19.10 -14.82
N ALA A 112 -2.27 -19.04 -14.12
CA ALA A 112 -0.94 -19.26 -14.68
C ALA A 112 -0.50 -20.74 -14.71
N GLY A 113 -1.41 -21.69 -14.43
CA GLY A 113 -1.12 -23.13 -14.46
C GLY A 113 -0.18 -23.63 -13.36
N HIS A 114 0.04 -22.84 -12.30
CA HIS A 114 0.88 -23.25 -11.17
C HIS A 114 0.06 -24.06 -10.15
N GLU A 115 0.65 -25.16 -9.65
CA GLU A 115 0.04 -25.98 -8.60
C GLU A 115 0.01 -25.17 -7.28
N VAL A 116 -1.19 -24.77 -6.85
CA VAL A 116 -1.37 -24.01 -5.61
C VAL A 116 -1.42 -24.97 -4.43
N ARG A 117 -0.33 -25.05 -3.66
CA ARG A 117 -0.30 -25.75 -2.36
C ARG A 117 -0.67 -24.77 -1.26
N SER A 118 -1.69 -25.11 -0.47
CA SER A 118 -2.05 -24.38 0.74
C SER A 118 -0.86 -24.42 1.71
N VAL A 119 -0.37 -23.25 2.09
CA VAL A 119 0.51 -23.09 3.25
C VAL A 119 -0.38 -22.54 4.35
N ALA A 120 -0.74 -23.38 5.32
CA ALA A 120 -1.48 -22.91 6.48
C ALA A 120 -0.62 -21.89 7.24
N PHE A 121 -1.07 -20.64 7.26
CA PHE A 121 -0.45 -19.62 8.10
C PHE A 121 -0.91 -19.86 9.54
N SER A 122 -0.02 -20.41 10.38
CA SER A 122 -0.27 -20.54 11.81
C SER A 122 0.01 -19.19 12.47
N PRO A 123 -0.99 -18.51 13.07
CA PRO A 123 -0.71 -17.34 13.89
C PRO A 123 0.12 -17.77 15.11
N ARG A 124 1.09 -16.94 15.50
CA ARG A 124 1.76 -17.02 16.80
C ARG A 124 1.00 -16.17 17.82
#